data_AF-A0A969K848-F1
#
_entry.id   AF-A0A969K848-F1
#
_cell.length_a   1.000
_cell.length_b   1.000
_cell.length_c   1.000
_cell.angle_alpha   90.00
_cell.angle_beta   90.00
_cell.angle_gamma   90.00
#
_symmetry.space_group_name_H-M   'P 1'
#
loop_
_entity.id
_entity.type
_entity.pdbx_description
1 polymer ?
#
loop_
_entity_poly.entity_id
_entity_poly.type
_entity_poly.pdbx_seq_one_letter_code
_entity_poly.pdbx_strand_id
1 'polypeptide(L)'
;DDVDACPDVPGLPELKGCPDRDGDGITDALDKCPDVPEDRDGNQDDDGCPETEDRDGDGVMDPDDGCPDIPGPVDNKGCPYGDRDGDGISRADIADGVDACGPTFTLAREQSAARVAPPPWPSVAAPSAGGSRLLGAGPALRFGASRLAVFTPDGDASPGSVTITDGRDHLCAVVVSGAGGRVRSLCYDRTGDRWRAR
;
A
#
# COMPACT_ATOMS: atom_id res chain seq x y z
N ASP A 1 -10.12 19.87 52.82
CA ASP A 1 -11.04 21.02 53.04
C ASP A 1 -12.01 21.06 51.85
N ASP A 2 -13.20 21.66 51.99
CA ASP A 2 -14.26 21.54 50.96
C ASP A 2 -13.98 22.33 49.65
N VAL A 3 -12.74 22.77 49.45
CA VAL A 3 -12.27 23.58 48.31
C VAL A 3 -11.20 22.86 47.49
N ASP A 4 -10.47 21.93 48.11
CA ASP A 4 -9.42 21.11 47.50
C ASP A 4 -10.04 19.82 46.94
N ALA A 5 -9.81 19.57 45.65
CA ALA A 5 -10.28 18.37 44.96
C ALA A 5 -9.36 17.14 45.18
N CYS A 6 -8.12 17.37 45.62
CA CYS A 6 -7.10 16.37 45.86
C CYS A 6 -6.44 16.54 47.26
N PRO A 7 -7.22 16.57 48.37
CA PRO A 7 -6.75 17.01 49.69
C PRO A 7 -5.63 16.17 50.34
N ASP A 8 -5.31 15.01 49.77
CA ASP A 8 -4.23 14.12 50.23
C ASP A 8 -2.90 14.31 49.44
N VAL A 9 -2.89 15.08 48.35
CA VAL A 9 -1.74 15.28 47.45
C VAL A 9 -1.55 16.77 47.12
N PRO A 10 -0.36 17.37 47.33
CA PRO A 10 -0.14 18.77 46.97
C PRO A 10 -0.24 19.01 45.46
N GLY A 11 -0.96 20.06 45.05
CA GLY A 11 -1.10 20.44 43.65
C GLY A 11 -1.40 21.92 43.41
N LEU A 12 -1.80 22.27 42.19
CA LEU A 12 -1.89 23.65 41.73
C LEU A 12 -3.21 24.32 42.15
N PRO A 13 -3.19 25.56 42.67
CA PRO A 13 -4.42 26.31 42.99
C PRO A 13 -5.36 26.48 41.79
N GLU A 14 -4.80 26.65 40.59
CA GLU A 14 -5.51 26.74 39.32
C GLU A 14 -6.33 25.47 39.01
N LEU A 15 -5.82 24.31 39.47
CA LEU A 15 -6.41 22.98 39.32
C LEU A 15 -7.11 22.49 40.60
N LYS A 16 -7.53 23.43 41.47
CA LYS A 16 -8.22 23.15 42.75
C LYS A 16 -7.44 22.24 43.69
N GLY A 17 -6.11 22.38 43.73
CA GLY A 17 -5.24 21.60 44.61
C GLY A 17 -4.77 20.27 44.04
N CYS A 18 -5.22 19.88 42.84
CA CYS A 18 -4.75 18.65 42.19
C CYS A 18 -3.39 18.81 41.50
N PRO A 19 -2.55 17.76 41.50
CA PRO A 19 -1.28 17.76 40.81
C PRO A 19 -1.46 17.75 39.28
N ASP A 20 -0.45 18.29 38.62
CA ASP A 20 -0.17 18.35 37.19
C ASP A 20 1.37 18.29 37.13
N ARG A 21 1.93 17.26 36.48
CA ARG A 21 3.33 16.85 36.68
C ARG A 21 4.26 17.30 35.57
N ASP A 22 3.80 17.28 34.33
CA ASP A 22 4.54 17.78 33.17
C ASP A 22 4.20 19.23 32.83
N GLY A 23 3.10 19.78 33.35
CA GLY A 23 2.76 21.20 33.32
C GLY A 23 1.94 21.62 32.11
N ASP A 24 1.24 20.68 31.45
CA ASP A 24 0.40 21.02 30.31
C ASP A 24 -0.92 21.72 30.69
N GLY A 25 -1.35 21.62 31.96
CA GLY A 25 -2.58 22.20 32.50
C GLY A 25 -3.74 21.23 32.69
N ILE A 26 -3.55 19.94 32.46
CA ILE A 26 -4.46 18.85 32.81
C ILE A 26 -3.94 18.20 34.10
N THR A 27 -4.84 17.71 34.96
CA THR A 27 -4.44 17.08 36.23
C THR A 27 -4.01 15.63 36.02
N ASP A 28 -3.03 15.12 36.79
CA ASP A 28 -2.57 13.70 36.79
C ASP A 28 -3.70 12.64 36.84
N ALA A 29 -4.90 13.02 37.28
CA ALA A 29 -6.08 12.14 37.42
C ALA A 29 -7.03 12.14 36.20
N LEU A 30 -6.83 13.03 35.24
CA LEU A 30 -7.60 13.19 34.00
C LEU A 30 -6.74 12.99 32.75
N ASP A 31 -5.46 13.33 32.90
CA ASP A 31 -4.35 13.14 31.97
C ASP A 31 -4.06 11.63 31.75
N LYS A 32 -3.88 11.26 30.48
CA LYS A 32 -3.52 9.90 30.06
C LYS A 32 -2.00 9.64 29.99
N CYS A 33 -1.17 10.67 29.83
CA CYS A 33 0.29 10.57 29.79
C CYS A 33 0.98 11.47 30.84
N PRO A 34 0.80 11.28 32.17
CA PRO A 34 1.18 12.26 33.22
C PRO A 34 2.67 12.44 33.52
N ASP A 35 3.52 12.19 32.54
CA ASP A 35 4.96 12.43 32.55
C ASP A 35 5.42 13.04 31.20
N VAL A 36 4.49 13.37 30.28
CA VAL A 36 4.74 13.80 28.89
C VAL A 36 3.70 14.86 28.47
N PRO A 37 4.07 16.16 28.42
CA PRO A 37 3.10 17.23 28.27
C PRO A 37 2.44 17.29 26.88
N GLU A 38 1.14 17.55 26.87
CA GLU A 38 0.30 17.76 25.68
C GLU A 38 0.87 18.80 24.68
N ASP A 39 0.76 18.51 23.37
CA ASP A 39 1.28 19.38 22.30
C ASP A 39 0.25 20.22 21.53
N ARG A 40 -0.91 20.51 22.14
CA ARG A 40 -1.91 21.57 21.79
C ARG A 40 -1.84 22.12 20.36
N ASP A 41 -2.05 21.25 19.39
CA ASP A 41 -2.02 21.57 17.96
C ASP A 41 -3.43 21.78 17.37
N GLY A 42 -4.46 21.40 18.13
CA GLY A 42 -5.87 21.41 17.75
C GLY A 42 -6.44 20.01 17.46
N ASN A 43 -5.63 18.95 17.56
CA ASN A 43 -6.04 17.56 17.66
C ASN A 43 -6.01 17.12 19.12
N GLN A 44 -7.09 16.48 19.61
CA GLN A 44 -7.20 15.80 20.92
C GLN A 44 -6.67 16.48 22.22
N ASP A 45 -6.26 17.77 22.18
CA ASP A 45 -5.81 18.74 23.24
C ASP A 45 -6.38 18.62 24.69
N ASP A 46 -7.47 17.88 24.90
CA ASP A 46 -8.19 17.69 26.16
C ASP A 46 -7.78 16.40 26.91
N ASP A 47 -6.88 15.57 26.37
CA ASP A 47 -6.60 14.22 26.91
C ASP A 47 -5.21 13.96 27.53
N GLY A 48 -4.26 14.88 27.34
CA GLY A 48 -2.99 14.92 28.07
C GLY A 48 -1.93 14.01 27.47
N CYS A 49 -1.97 13.75 26.16
CA CYS A 49 -1.02 12.90 25.47
C CYS A 49 -0.69 13.51 24.10
N PRO A 50 0.54 14.04 23.89
CA PRO A 50 0.90 14.60 22.60
C PRO A 50 0.80 13.54 21.50
N GLU A 51 0.16 13.87 20.37
CA GLU A 51 -0.08 12.92 19.26
C GLU A 51 1.17 12.62 18.42
N THR A 52 2.37 12.63 19.02
CA THR A 52 3.66 12.59 18.30
C THR A 52 4.38 11.23 18.37
N GLU A 53 3.81 10.25 19.07
CA GLU A 53 4.33 8.87 19.09
C GLU A 53 3.86 8.08 17.87
N ASP A 54 4.81 7.51 17.13
CA ASP A 54 4.63 6.56 16.00
C ASP A 54 5.55 5.38 16.32
N ARG A 55 5.01 4.36 17.00
CA ARG A 55 5.82 3.30 17.63
C ARG A 55 6.50 2.38 16.63
N ASP A 56 5.92 2.22 15.44
CA ASP A 56 6.39 1.27 14.45
C ASP A 56 7.00 1.90 13.19
N GLY A 57 6.80 3.21 13.00
CA GLY A 57 7.49 4.06 12.04
C GLY A 57 6.82 4.11 10.66
N ASP A 58 5.50 3.93 10.59
CA ASP A 58 4.76 3.89 9.33
C ASP A 58 4.26 5.26 8.82
N GLY A 59 4.27 6.28 9.68
CA GLY A 59 3.80 7.64 9.39
C GLY A 59 2.35 7.93 9.78
N VAL A 60 1.68 7.01 10.47
CA VAL A 60 0.45 7.21 11.24
C VAL A 60 0.83 7.24 12.72
N MET A 61 0.32 8.23 13.46
CA MET A 61 0.59 8.34 14.89
C MET A 61 -0.27 7.33 15.67
N ASP A 62 0.27 6.77 16.75
CA ASP A 62 -0.33 5.78 17.64
C ASP A 62 -1.83 6.02 17.99
N PRO A 63 -2.30 7.26 18.25
CA PRO A 63 -3.71 7.51 18.57
C PRO A 63 -4.66 7.34 17.37
N ASP A 64 -4.14 7.53 16.15
CA ASP A 64 -4.88 7.42 14.89
C ASP A 64 -4.68 6.07 14.18
N ASP A 65 -3.65 5.32 14.59
CA ASP A 65 -3.32 3.98 14.14
C ASP A 65 -4.20 2.90 14.81
N GLY A 66 -4.76 2.01 13.98
CA GLY A 66 -5.51 0.84 14.43
C GLY A 66 -4.63 -0.34 14.85
N CYS A 67 -3.33 -0.33 14.52
CA CYS A 67 -2.37 -1.39 14.78
C CYS A 67 -0.99 -0.88 15.31
N PRO A 68 -0.90 -0.13 16.44
CA PRO A 68 0.29 0.65 16.91
C PRO A 68 1.58 -0.10 17.28
N ASP A 69 1.79 -1.30 16.78
CA ASP A 69 2.98 -2.14 16.96
C ASP A 69 3.32 -2.91 15.65
N ILE A 70 2.64 -2.65 14.53
CA ILE A 70 2.73 -3.41 13.26
C ILE A 70 2.50 -2.48 12.03
N PRO A 71 3.56 -2.07 11.29
CA PRO A 71 3.46 -1.05 10.26
C PRO A 71 2.47 -1.34 9.12
N GLY A 72 1.70 -0.32 8.73
CA GLY A 72 0.78 -0.32 7.59
C GLY A 72 0.77 1.00 6.82
N PRO A 73 -0.30 1.29 6.07
CA PRO A 73 -0.42 2.53 5.31
C PRO A 73 -1.45 3.50 5.91
N VAL A 74 -1.20 4.79 5.71
CA VAL A 74 -2.05 5.91 6.17
C VAL A 74 -3.52 5.79 5.74
N ASP A 75 -3.79 5.23 4.56
CA ASP A 75 -5.16 5.06 4.05
C ASP A 75 -5.94 3.91 4.72
N ASN A 76 -5.25 3.04 5.47
CA ASN A 76 -5.84 1.97 6.29
C ASN A 76 -5.62 2.20 7.81
N LYS A 77 -5.35 3.44 8.23
CA LYS A 77 -5.10 3.82 9.63
C LYS A 77 -4.00 2.95 10.27
N GLY A 78 -2.82 2.92 9.65
CA GLY A 78 -1.61 2.23 10.11
C GLY A 78 -1.70 0.70 10.23
N CYS A 79 -2.88 0.12 10.07
CA CYS A 79 -3.01 -1.33 10.02
C CYS A 79 -2.48 -1.93 8.71
N PRO A 80 -1.76 -3.07 8.77
CA PRO A 80 -1.60 -3.94 7.61
C PRO A 80 -2.99 -4.35 7.09
N TYR A 81 -3.12 -4.48 5.77
CA TYR A 81 -4.37 -4.94 5.16
C TYR A 81 -4.72 -6.36 5.65
N GLY A 82 -5.68 -6.43 6.58
CA GLY A 82 -6.11 -7.66 7.24
C GLY A 82 -7.01 -8.51 6.33
N ASP A 83 -6.53 -9.71 5.99
CA ASP A 83 -7.03 -10.46 4.85
C ASP A 83 -7.72 -11.78 5.27
N ARG A 84 -8.96 -11.96 4.78
CA ARG A 84 -9.68 -13.25 4.72
C ARG A 84 -10.18 -13.63 3.31
N ASP A 85 -9.91 -12.76 2.32
CA ASP A 85 -10.03 -12.91 0.86
C ASP A 85 -9.77 -11.58 0.08
N GLY A 86 -8.61 -10.91 0.26
CA GLY A 86 -8.33 -9.54 -0.22
C GLY A 86 -7.23 -9.36 -1.28
N ASP A 87 -5.98 -9.76 -0.98
CA ASP A 87 -4.69 -9.38 -1.60
C ASP A 87 -4.63 -9.24 -3.14
N GLY A 88 -5.30 -10.16 -3.84
CA GLY A 88 -4.75 -10.82 -5.03
C GLY A 88 -4.80 -12.35 -4.87
N ILE A 89 -4.85 -12.81 -3.61
CA ILE A 89 -5.53 -14.03 -3.15
C ILE A 89 -4.70 -14.69 -1.99
N SER A 90 -5.05 -14.43 -0.72
CA SER A 90 -4.27 -14.67 0.50
C SER A 90 -4.11 -16.11 1.01
N ARG A 91 -3.06 -16.31 1.83
CA ARG A 91 -2.55 -17.61 2.23
C ARG A 91 -3.34 -18.32 3.33
N ALA A 92 -4.02 -17.60 4.23
CA ALA A 92 -4.94 -18.23 5.18
C ALA A 92 -6.20 -18.76 4.46
N ASP A 93 -6.57 -18.09 3.37
CA ASP A 93 -7.92 -18.16 2.80
C ASP A 93 -7.98 -19.14 1.64
N ILE A 94 -6.84 -19.35 0.97
CA ILE A 94 -6.56 -20.54 0.16
C ILE A 94 -6.70 -21.82 1.00
N ALA A 95 -6.36 -21.79 2.30
CA ALA A 95 -6.44 -22.96 3.18
C ALA A 95 -7.85 -23.19 3.73
N ASP A 96 -8.55 -22.13 4.12
CA ASP A 96 -9.93 -22.18 4.63
C ASP A 96 -10.99 -22.22 3.50
N GLY A 97 -10.57 -22.09 2.24
CA GLY A 97 -11.39 -22.32 1.05
C GLY A 97 -12.21 -21.12 0.59
N VAL A 98 -11.94 -19.94 1.14
CA VAL A 98 -12.54 -18.67 0.71
C VAL A 98 -11.94 -18.24 -0.64
N ASP A 99 -10.62 -18.41 -0.78
CA ASP A 99 -9.89 -18.10 -2.02
C ASP A 99 -9.70 -19.35 -2.91
N ALA A 100 -10.72 -19.63 -3.70
CA ALA A 100 -10.77 -20.82 -4.51
C ALA A 100 -9.88 -20.72 -5.75
N CYS A 101 -8.75 -21.43 -5.73
CA CYS A 101 -8.05 -21.86 -6.95
C CYS A 101 -9.03 -22.62 -7.87
N GLY A 102 -9.59 -21.90 -8.85
CA GLY A 102 -10.48 -22.46 -9.86
C GLY A 102 -9.86 -23.69 -10.54
N PRO A 103 -10.68 -24.61 -11.08
CA PRO A 103 -10.22 -25.90 -11.58
C PRO A 103 -9.05 -25.67 -12.52
N THR A 104 -7.92 -26.35 -12.26
CA THR A 104 -6.68 -26.14 -13.02
C THR A 104 -7.00 -26.22 -14.50
N PHE A 105 -7.02 -25.06 -15.17
CA PHE A 105 -7.29 -24.98 -16.59
C PHE A 105 -6.11 -25.62 -17.30
N THR A 106 -6.22 -26.92 -17.53
CA THR A 106 -5.42 -27.62 -18.52
C THR A 106 -5.72 -26.88 -19.82
N LEU A 107 -4.79 -26.01 -20.24
CA LEU A 107 -4.93 -25.21 -21.46
C LEU A 107 -5.30 -26.17 -22.59
N ALA A 108 -6.59 -26.15 -22.96
CA ALA A 108 -7.11 -27.05 -23.97
C ALA A 108 -6.28 -26.80 -25.22
N ARG A 109 -5.71 -27.89 -25.76
CA ARG A 109 -4.56 -27.86 -26.67
C ARG A 109 -4.94 -27.44 -28.09
N GLU A 110 -5.78 -26.41 -28.23
CA GLU A 110 -5.92 -25.63 -29.44
C GLU A 110 -4.69 -24.74 -29.60
N GLN A 111 -4.02 -24.90 -30.73
CA GLN A 111 -2.62 -24.51 -30.92
C GLN A 111 -2.47 -23.01 -31.29
N SER A 112 -3.29 -22.17 -30.65
CA SER A 112 -3.44 -20.73 -30.85
C SER A 112 -3.67 -19.94 -29.56
N ALA A 113 -3.64 -20.59 -28.38
CA ALA A 113 -3.90 -19.93 -27.11
C ALA A 113 -2.92 -18.75 -26.89
N ALA A 114 -3.46 -17.60 -26.49
CA ALA A 114 -2.68 -16.43 -26.14
C ALA A 114 -1.74 -16.76 -24.98
N ARG A 115 -0.45 -16.44 -25.12
CA ARG A 115 0.60 -16.80 -24.17
C ARG A 115 1.46 -15.59 -23.82
N VAL A 116 2.00 -15.60 -22.60
CA VAL A 116 3.04 -14.68 -22.19
C VAL A 116 4.33 -15.06 -22.91
N ALA A 117 4.68 -14.30 -23.94
CA ALA A 117 5.82 -14.54 -24.82
C ALA A 117 6.29 -13.22 -25.43
N PRO A 118 7.56 -13.12 -25.88
CA PRO A 118 8.02 -11.94 -26.60
C PRO A 118 7.23 -11.73 -27.90
N PRO A 119 7.32 -10.52 -28.50
CA PRO A 119 6.72 -10.22 -29.80
C PRO A 119 7.01 -11.29 -30.86
N PRO A 120 6.04 -11.68 -31.71
CA PRO A 120 6.28 -12.66 -32.77
C PRO A 120 7.16 -12.12 -33.92
N TRP A 121 7.52 -10.83 -33.88
CA TRP A 121 8.33 -10.16 -34.90
C TRP A 121 9.71 -9.75 -34.35
N PRO A 122 10.73 -9.56 -35.22
CA PRO A 122 12.11 -9.30 -34.78
C PRO A 122 12.25 -8.11 -33.82
N SER A 123 11.54 -7.01 -34.07
CA SER A 123 11.37 -5.95 -33.06
C SER A 123 10.10 -5.11 -33.25
N VAL A 124 9.54 -4.62 -32.15
CA VAL A 124 8.41 -3.67 -32.10
C VAL A 124 8.76 -2.48 -31.19
N ALA A 125 8.10 -1.34 -31.35
CA ALA A 125 8.18 -0.26 -30.36
C ALA A 125 7.82 -0.78 -28.94
N ALA A 126 8.53 -0.33 -27.90
CA ALA A 126 8.14 -0.62 -26.52
C ALA A 126 6.88 0.16 -26.12
N PRO A 127 6.02 -0.40 -25.24
CA PRO A 127 4.82 0.29 -24.76
C PRO A 127 5.12 1.43 -23.76
N SER A 128 6.32 1.44 -23.17
CA SER A 128 6.82 2.51 -22.30
C SER A 128 7.43 3.67 -23.12
N ALA A 129 7.20 4.91 -22.69
CA ALA A 129 7.86 6.08 -23.28
C ALA A 129 9.40 5.99 -23.12
N GLY A 130 10.14 6.32 -24.19
CA GLY A 130 11.62 6.25 -24.18
C GLY A 130 12.28 5.65 -25.43
N GLY A 131 11.55 5.44 -26.54
CA GLY A 131 12.13 5.05 -27.84
C GLY A 131 12.75 3.65 -27.93
N SER A 132 12.75 2.89 -26.83
CA SER A 132 13.24 1.51 -26.78
C SER A 132 12.38 0.57 -27.62
N ARG A 133 12.95 -0.55 -28.10
CA ARG A 133 12.24 -1.60 -28.82
C ARG A 133 12.24 -2.92 -28.05
N LEU A 134 11.14 -3.66 -28.12
CA LEU A 134 11.07 -5.04 -27.66
C LEU A 134 11.56 -5.95 -28.79
N LEU A 135 12.46 -6.87 -28.48
CA LEU A 135 12.99 -7.85 -29.43
C LEU A 135 12.20 -9.16 -29.36
N GLY A 136 11.96 -9.80 -30.50
CA GLY A 136 11.22 -11.08 -30.56
C GLY A 136 11.93 -12.28 -29.91
N ALA A 137 13.24 -12.17 -29.67
CA ALA A 137 14.02 -13.12 -28.86
C ALA A 137 14.28 -12.63 -27.42
N GLY A 138 13.62 -11.55 -26.99
CA GLY A 138 13.78 -10.96 -25.66
C GLY A 138 12.90 -11.60 -24.59
N PRO A 139 12.98 -11.13 -23.33
CA PRO A 139 12.04 -11.51 -22.29
C PRO A 139 10.66 -10.89 -22.53
N ALA A 140 9.61 -11.66 -22.24
CA ALA A 140 8.20 -11.25 -22.30
C ALA A 140 7.77 -10.37 -21.11
N LEU A 141 8.41 -10.54 -19.95
CA LEU A 141 8.24 -9.71 -18.77
C LEU A 141 9.44 -8.78 -18.64
N ARG A 142 9.19 -7.49 -18.39
CA ARG A 142 10.22 -6.46 -18.24
C ARG A 142 9.82 -5.47 -17.15
N PHE A 143 10.40 -5.64 -15.96
CA PHE A 143 10.23 -4.74 -14.80
C PHE A 143 11.62 -4.28 -14.35
N GLY A 144 12.18 -3.31 -15.07
CA GLY A 144 13.60 -2.96 -14.95
C GLY A 144 14.52 -4.15 -15.26
N ALA A 145 15.37 -4.51 -14.30
CA ALA A 145 16.22 -5.71 -14.35
C ALA A 145 15.50 -7.00 -13.88
N SER A 146 14.28 -6.88 -13.35
CA SER A 146 13.48 -7.98 -12.80
C SER A 146 12.47 -8.56 -13.81
N ARG A 147 11.97 -9.75 -13.50
CA ARG A 147 10.79 -10.37 -14.12
C ARG A 147 9.56 -10.34 -13.21
N LEU A 148 9.68 -9.74 -12.03
CA LEU A 148 8.60 -9.55 -11.05
C LEU A 148 8.15 -8.09 -11.07
N ALA A 149 6.84 -7.85 -11.12
CA ALA A 149 6.27 -6.58 -10.72
C ALA A 149 6.15 -6.59 -9.19
N VAL A 150 6.77 -5.62 -8.53
CA VAL A 150 6.57 -5.36 -7.10
C VAL A 150 5.73 -4.10 -6.98
N PHE A 151 4.71 -4.13 -6.12
CA PHE A 151 3.89 -2.98 -5.73
C PHE A 151 4.25 -2.60 -4.28
N THR A 152 4.24 -1.32 -3.95
CA THR A 152 4.40 -0.83 -2.56
C THR A 152 3.02 -0.64 -1.92
N PRO A 153 2.93 -0.56 -0.58
CA PRO A 153 1.69 -0.22 0.12
C PRO A 153 1.10 1.12 -0.36
N ASP A 154 1.94 2.11 -0.68
CA ASP A 154 1.56 3.43 -1.22
C ASP A 154 0.94 3.39 -2.63
N GLY A 155 0.75 2.19 -3.19
CA GLY A 155 0.25 1.98 -4.53
C GLY A 155 1.26 2.24 -5.64
N ASP A 156 2.52 2.57 -5.33
CA ASP A 156 3.60 2.67 -6.31
C ASP A 156 4.02 1.28 -6.81
N ALA A 157 4.71 1.21 -7.95
CA ALA A 157 5.09 -0.07 -8.54
C ALA A 157 6.43 -0.04 -9.28
N SER A 158 6.97 -1.24 -9.51
CA SER A 158 8.02 -1.46 -10.50
C SER A 158 7.48 -1.13 -11.90
N PRO A 159 7.96 -0.07 -12.58
CA PRO A 159 7.48 0.26 -13.91
C PRO A 159 7.88 -0.81 -14.92
N GLY A 160 6.95 -1.21 -15.79
CA GLY A 160 7.24 -2.30 -16.70
C GLY A 160 6.09 -2.77 -17.57
N SER A 161 6.29 -3.92 -18.22
CA SER A 161 5.26 -4.54 -19.06
C SER A 161 5.40 -6.05 -19.17
N VAL A 162 4.27 -6.70 -19.45
CA VAL A 162 4.15 -8.11 -19.81
C VAL A 162 3.52 -8.21 -21.20
N THR A 163 4.20 -8.83 -22.17
CA THR A 163 3.65 -9.06 -23.51
C THR A 163 2.89 -10.38 -23.62
N ILE A 164 1.73 -10.33 -24.27
CA ILE A 164 0.83 -11.46 -24.53
C ILE A 164 0.60 -11.53 -26.04
N THR A 165 0.78 -12.71 -26.63
CA THR A 165 0.62 -12.91 -28.08
C THR A 165 0.01 -14.27 -28.42
N ASP A 166 -0.72 -14.34 -29.54
CA ASP A 166 -1.12 -15.61 -30.17
C ASP A 166 0.07 -16.32 -30.86
N GLY A 167 1.17 -15.59 -31.08
CA GLY A 167 2.36 -16.07 -31.79
C GLY A 167 2.33 -15.89 -33.29
N ARG A 168 1.34 -15.17 -33.84
CA ARG A 168 1.21 -14.89 -35.27
C ARG A 168 1.09 -13.38 -35.48
N ASP A 169 -0.09 -12.86 -35.22
CA ASP A 169 -0.55 -11.58 -35.74
C ASP A 169 -0.99 -10.62 -34.63
N HIS A 170 -1.28 -11.14 -33.43
CA HIS A 170 -1.78 -10.37 -32.30
C HIS A 170 -0.71 -10.23 -31.22
N LEU A 171 -0.51 -8.98 -30.78
CA LEU A 171 0.36 -8.64 -29.66
C LEU A 171 -0.36 -7.59 -28.81
N CYS A 172 -0.52 -7.89 -27.53
CA CYS A 172 -0.97 -6.94 -26.52
C CYS A 172 0.04 -6.90 -25.36
N ALA A 173 -0.02 -5.86 -24.55
CA ALA A 173 0.82 -5.68 -23.38
C ALA A 173 -0.02 -5.17 -22.22
N VAL A 174 0.19 -5.77 -21.05
CA VAL A 174 -0.18 -5.16 -19.77
C VAL A 174 1.00 -4.29 -19.35
N VAL A 175 0.75 -3.00 -19.14
CA VAL A 175 1.76 -2.00 -18.74
C VAL A 175 1.48 -1.56 -17.32
N VAL A 176 2.48 -1.62 -16.46
CA VAL A 176 2.41 -1.09 -15.09
C VAL A 176 3.19 0.23 -15.07
N SER A 177 2.50 1.29 -14.66
CA SER A 177 3.10 2.60 -14.43
C SER A 177 3.75 2.61 -13.05
N GLY A 178 4.96 3.15 -12.91
CA GLY A 178 5.63 3.17 -11.61
C GLY A 178 4.90 4.04 -10.59
N ALA A 179 4.59 5.29 -10.98
CA ALA A 179 3.83 6.23 -10.15
C ALA A 179 2.34 5.86 -10.07
N GLY A 180 1.90 5.49 -8.88
CA GLY A 180 0.55 5.08 -8.50
C GLY A 180 0.10 3.76 -9.15
N GLY A 181 1.04 2.87 -9.51
CA GLY A 181 0.77 1.47 -9.85
C GLY A 181 -0.09 1.22 -11.10
N ARG A 182 -0.51 2.28 -11.80
CA ARG A 182 -1.60 2.25 -12.80
C ARG A 182 -1.33 1.23 -13.90
N VAL A 183 -2.20 0.23 -13.96
CA VAL A 183 -2.20 -0.84 -14.96
C VAL A 183 -2.99 -0.41 -16.20
N ARG A 184 -2.43 -0.63 -17.39
CA ARG A 184 -3.11 -0.37 -18.68
C ARG A 184 -2.95 -1.54 -19.64
N SER A 185 -4.05 -1.92 -20.28
CA SER A 185 -4.04 -2.87 -21.40
C SER A 185 -3.89 -2.14 -22.72
N LEU A 186 -2.82 -2.43 -23.46
CA LEU A 186 -2.56 -1.90 -24.79
C LEU A 186 -2.49 -3.04 -25.81
N CYS A 187 -2.95 -2.82 -27.04
CA CYS A 187 -2.71 -3.73 -28.16
C CYS A 187 -1.96 -3.01 -29.28
N TYR A 188 -1.11 -3.76 -29.98
CA TYR A 188 -0.13 -3.22 -30.91
C TYR A 188 -0.68 -3.19 -32.35
N ASP A 189 -0.75 -1.97 -32.89
CA ASP A 189 -1.07 -1.69 -34.29
C ASP A 189 0.22 -1.81 -35.12
N ARG A 190 0.40 -2.99 -35.74
CA ARG A 190 1.56 -3.32 -36.57
C ARG A 190 1.72 -2.40 -37.78
N THR A 191 0.63 -1.91 -38.36
CA THR A 191 0.68 -1.02 -39.52
C THR A 191 1.21 0.37 -39.15
N GLY A 192 0.94 0.82 -37.93
CA GLY A 192 1.42 2.10 -37.40
C GLY A 192 2.67 2.05 -36.51
N ASP A 193 3.30 0.87 -36.31
CA ASP A 193 4.32 0.59 -35.27
C ASP A 193 4.02 1.26 -33.92
N ARG A 194 2.76 1.14 -33.46
CA ARG A 194 2.28 1.88 -32.28
C ARG A 194 1.35 1.09 -31.40
N TRP A 195 1.34 1.43 -30.13
CA TRP A 195 0.40 0.90 -29.15
C TRP A 195 -0.89 1.72 -29.13
N ARG A 196 -2.02 1.05 -28.97
CA ARG A 196 -3.34 1.65 -28.77
C ARG A 196 -3.93 1.10 -27.49
N ALA A 197 -4.64 1.94 -26.74
CA ALA A 197 -5.50 1.44 -25.66
C ALA A 197 -6.57 0.49 -26.24
N ARG A 198 -6.90 -0.55 -25.49
CA ARG A 198 -8.14 -1.30 -25.69
C ARG A 198 -9.31 -0.60 -25.02
#